data_AF-A0A937DXA4-F1
#
_entry.id   AF-A0A937DXA4-F1
#
_cell.length_a   1.000
_cell.length_b   1.000
_cell.length_c   1.000
_cell.angle_alpha   90.00
_cell.angle_beta   90.00
_cell.angle_gamma   90.00
#
_symmetry.space_group_name_H-M   'P 1'
#
loop_
_entity.id
_entity.type
_entity.pdbx_description
1 polymer ?
#
loop_
_entity_poly.entity_id
_entity_poly.type
_entity_poly.pdbx_seq_one_letter_code
_entity_poly.pdbx_strand_id
1 'polypeptide(L)'
;MEPLLNDTQKAEIHSPLQRFIFACKVQLHIARRRGQNMFSGLRKYPQSTQESPLPLIAESRSPLWNTEDNAGNFILTAGKVQNLRIAIKQLQGLEVPANGTFSFWKQIGKATRRKGYVQGREIREGCLVPVTGGGLCQLSNALYDAALKAGFHILERHRHSRVVRGSLAEQNRDATVKWNYIDLRFCSEHNFRIDIQMTDTELIVQLRGTRGGQPADTDLASESPAFLKDCMTCGNTLCSNHHKHGTTAGNPGRTLWAGDEKWPEFYEYTKLNIQPDDYTFFPFTKRSRFSIARLCWETGNGKASDFSFLALRRSMHIRYAAKRGRNIPSLLMKYDRLIARRLAKRIPVGVRHLVIPQNLLPFLYPYGVLAGRSYDVLMTRLPLHVLQQRLDDLAQLYPESSTAADFRVDETFARDEYQALQQARKLLTPHAETAALFPGKTVYSDWMQGPADKKTVTSGGKILFPAAALARKGAYEVREWAQKYGHRIHVSGNASEGPGFWKDTDVVHSPLSLENVALLVLPAYVEHQPRILLRALAAGIPVIASAACGIPPQEGLYVLPKISAAAMEEKYLEIQQTYAARSRTESHTA
;
A
#
# COMPACT_ATOMS: atom_id res chain seq x y z
N MET A 1 48.53 10.24 24.76
CA MET A 1 48.22 8.81 25.06
C MET A 1 47.53 8.78 26.42
N GLU A 2 46.20 8.77 26.44
CA GLU A 2 45.45 8.49 27.67
C GLU A 2 45.70 7.02 28.08
N PRO A 3 45.82 6.73 29.39
CA PRO A 3 46.11 5.37 29.85
C PRO A 3 44.89 4.47 29.58
N LEU A 4 45.13 3.39 28.85
CA LEU A 4 44.19 2.29 28.66
C LEU A 4 43.81 1.71 30.04
N LEU A 5 42.54 1.86 30.43
CA LEU A 5 41.98 1.23 31.62
C LEU A 5 42.22 -0.29 31.60
N ASN A 6 42.74 -0.82 32.72
CA ASN A 6 43.05 -2.24 32.93
C ASN A 6 41.78 -3.13 32.83
N ASP A 7 41.94 -4.39 32.40
CA ASP A 7 40.81 -5.31 32.17
C ASP A 7 40.05 -5.69 33.46
N THR A 8 40.66 -5.57 34.63
CA THR A 8 40.00 -5.67 35.95
C THR A 8 39.06 -4.50 36.23
N GLN A 9 39.39 -3.27 35.81
CA GLN A 9 38.51 -2.10 35.94
C GLN A 9 37.32 -2.14 34.98
N LYS A 10 37.46 -2.81 33.81
CA LYS A 10 36.32 -3.06 32.90
C LYS A 10 35.32 -4.08 33.46
N ALA A 11 35.78 -5.02 34.30
CA ALA A 11 34.96 -6.02 34.96
C ALA A 11 34.23 -5.47 36.22
N GLU A 12 34.82 -4.51 36.92
CA GLU A 12 34.22 -3.86 38.11
C GLU A 12 32.98 -2.99 37.82
N ILE A 13 32.77 -2.59 36.57
CA ILE A 13 31.70 -1.63 36.21
C ILE A 13 30.31 -2.29 36.15
N HIS A 14 30.19 -3.63 36.12
CA HIS A 14 28.87 -4.29 35.99
C HIS A 14 28.73 -5.63 36.73
N SER A 15 28.87 -5.62 38.06
CA SER A 15 28.51 -6.79 38.89
C SER A 15 26.97 -7.04 38.89
N PRO A 16 26.50 -8.29 39.11
CA PRO A 16 25.07 -8.58 39.25
C PRO A 16 24.38 -7.71 40.32
N LEU A 17 25.11 -7.38 41.38
CA LEU A 17 24.67 -6.49 42.45
C LEU A 17 24.43 -5.05 41.97
N GLN A 18 25.35 -4.48 41.18
CA GLN A 18 25.18 -3.15 40.60
C GLN A 18 24.00 -3.09 39.62
N ARG A 19 23.77 -4.16 38.85
CA ARG A 19 22.58 -4.28 37.97
C ARG A 19 21.29 -4.32 38.77
N PHE A 20 21.27 -5.05 39.88
CA PHE A 20 20.13 -5.08 40.80
C PHE A 20 19.88 -3.70 41.43
N ILE A 21 20.91 -3.04 41.95
CA ILE A 21 20.83 -1.68 42.51
C ILE A 21 20.29 -0.70 41.45
N PHE A 22 20.82 -0.75 40.22
CA PHE A 22 20.34 0.08 39.12
C PHE A 22 18.86 -0.18 38.80
N ALA A 23 18.44 -1.44 38.76
CA ALA A 23 17.04 -1.80 38.55
C ALA A 23 16.13 -1.26 39.65
N CYS A 24 16.52 -1.39 40.92
CA CYS A 24 15.81 -0.83 42.07
C CYS A 24 15.70 0.70 42.00
N LYS A 25 16.79 1.40 41.66
CA LYS A 25 16.77 2.86 41.44
C LYS A 25 15.79 3.25 40.34
N VAL A 26 15.78 2.53 39.22
CA VAL A 26 14.84 2.78 38.12
C VAL A 26 13.39 2.56 38.58
N GLN A 27 13.11 1.50 39.34
CA GLN A 27 11.75 1.27 39.87
C GLN A 27 11.32 2.36 40.85
N LEU A 28 12.22 2.83 41.72
CA LEU A 28 11.95 3.95 42.63
C LEU A 28 11.61 5.23 41.87
N HIS A 29 12.39 5.58 40.83
CA HIS A 29 12.09 6.73 39.98
C HIS A 29 10.74 6.58 39.27
N ILE A 30 10.40 5.39 38.77
CA ILE A 30 9.10 5.12 38.16
C ILE A 30 7.96 5.26 39.19
N ALA A 31 8.14 4.74 40.40
CA ALA A 31 7.14 4.84 41.47
C ALA A 31 6.91 6.28 41.90
N ARG A 32 7.99 7.03 42.16
CA ARG A 32 7.93 8.47 42.48
C ARG A 32 7.23 9.25 41.37
N ARG A 33 7.60 8.99 40.11
CA ARG A 33 6.99 9.65 38.96
C ARG A 33 5.51 9.29 38.78
N ARG A 34 5.12 8.04 39.06
CA ARG A 34 3.70 7.65 39.06
C ARG A 34 2.91 8.42 40.11
N GLY A 35 3.45 8.56 41.32
CA GLY A 35 2.84 9.38 42.38
C GLY A 35 2.66 10.84 41.96
N GLN A 36 3.71 11.47 41.42
CA GLN A 36 3.64 12.85 40.90
C GLN A 36 2.60 12.98 39.78
N ASN A 37 2.56 12.03 38.85
CA ASN A 37 1.64 12.09 37.72
C ASN A 37 0.17 11.87 38.12
N MET A 38 -0.09 11.19 39.24
CA MET A 38 -1.45 10.95 39.73
C MET A 38 -2.20 12.26 40.02
N PHE A 39 -1.48 13.30 40.44
CA PHE A 39 -2.04 14.62 40.77
C PHE A 39 -1.79 15.68 39.69
N SER A 40 -1.15 15.32 38.57
CA SER A 40 -0.74 16.26 37.52
C SER A 40 -1.81 16.60 36.48
N GLY A 41 -3.00 15.97 36.54
CA GLY A 41 -4.05 16.15 35.53
C GLY A 41 -3.72 15.56 34.14
N LEU A 42 -2.61 14.83 33.98
CA LEU A 42 -2.20 14.25 32.70
C LEU A 42 -3.22 13.23 32.18
N ARG A 43 -3.77 13.52 31.00
CA ARG A 43 -4.73 12.66 30.30
C ARG A 43 -4.23 12.24 28.93
N LYS A 44 -4.87 11.21 28.37
CA LYS A 44 -4.74 10.89 26.96
C LYS A 44 -5.67 11.80 26.16
N TYR A 45 -5.26 12.15 24.97
CA TYR A 45 -6.06 12.97 24.06
C TYR A 45 -6.64 12.13 22.93
N PRO A 46 -7.79 12.54 22.36
CA PRO A 46 -8.37 11.86 21.21
C PRO A 46 -7.52 12.10 19.96
N GLN A 47 -7.65 11.19 18.99
CA GLN A 47 -7.17 11.40 17.63
C GLN A 47 -8.34 11.93 16.81
N SER A 48 -8.10 12.95 16.00
CA SER A 48 -9.09 13.54 15.11
C SER A 48 -9.63 12.50 14.14
N THR A 49 -10.95 12.50 13.98
CA THR A 49 -11.63 11.86 12.85
C THR A 49 -11.87 12.86 11.71
N GLN A 50 -11.60 14.15 11.94
CA GLN A 50 -11.85 15.23 11.00
C GLN A 50 -10.58 15.62 10.24
N GLU A 51 -10.69 15.63 8.91
CA GLU A 51 -9.54 15.75 8.01
C GLU A 51 -9.38 17.15 7.41
N SER A 52 -10.22 18.12 7.79
CA SER A 52 -10.07 19.50 7.32
C SER A 52 -8.62 19.96 7.58
N PRO A 53 -7.92 20.45 6.54
CA PRO A 53 -6.51 20.80 6.66
C PRO A 53 -6.39 21.98 7.60
N LEU A 54 -5.92 21.71 8.82
CA LEU A 54 -5.54 22.77 9.76
C LEU A 54 -4.27 23.46 9.24
N PRO A 55 -4.16 24.79 9.40
CA PRO A 55 -2.96 25.53 9.02
C PRO A 55 -1.71 24.94 9.69
N LEU A 56 -0.60 24.90 8.96
CA LEU A 56 0.69 24.49 9.50
C LEU A 56 1.22 25.58 10.44
N ILE A 57 1.52 25.20 11.69
CA ILE A 57 2.19 26.09 12.66
C ILE A 57 3.70 25.90 12.56
N ALA A 58 4.17 24.66 12.65
CA ALA A 58 5.59 24.32 12.60
C ALA A 58 5.83 22.91 12.08
N GLU A 59 7.03 22.69 11.54
CA GLU A 59 7.46 21.41 10.99
C GLU A 59 8.89 21.05 11.41
N SER A 60 9.10 19.77 11.72
CA SER A 60 10.40 19.13 11.90
C SER A 60 10.56 18.00 10.89
N ARG A 61 11.72 17.94 10.23
CA ARG A 61 12.11 16.85 9.32
C ARG A 61 13.40 16.22 9.79
N SER A 62 13.52 14.90 9.67
CA SER A 62 14.76 14.19 9.96
C SER A 62 14.92 12.94 9.09
N PRO A 63 16.15 12.59 8.69
CA PRO A 63 16.41 11.35 7.96
C PRO A 63 15.99 10.11 8.75
N LEU A 64 15.23 9.23 8.10
CA LEU A 64 14.75 8.00 8.70
C LEU A 64 15.83 6.92 8.74
N TRP A 65 16.68 6.90 7.71
CA TRP A 65 17.74 5.91 7.52
C TRP A 65 19.12 6.56 7.67
N ASN A 66 20.08 5.79 8.15
CA ASN A 66 21.48 6.20 8.19
C ASN A 66 22.20 5.67 6.95
N THR A 67 22.84 6.56 6.19
CA THR A 67 23.57 6.21 4.95
C THR A 67 24.86 5.45 5.22
N GLU A 68 25.40 5.56 6.44
CA GLU A 68 26.65 4.91 6.86
C GLU A 68 26.42 3.54 7.52
N ASP A 69 25.19 3.03 7.54
CA ASP A 69 24.90 1.72 8.13
C ASP A 69 25.51 0.57 7.30
N ASN A 70 26.20 -0.35 7.96
CA ASN A 70 26.67 -1.61 7.40
C ASN A 70 25.63 -2.73 7.60
N ALA A 71 25.86 -3.91 7.01
CA ALA A 71 24.93 -5.03 7.11
C ALA A 71 24.69 -5.52 8.56
N GLY A 72 25.65 -5.28 9.48
CA GLY A 72 25.57 -5.67 10.89
C GLY A 72 24.70 -4.75 11.74
N ASN A 73 24.69 -3.45 11.47
CA ASN A 73 23.91 -2.46 12.24
C ASN A 73 22.59 -2.07 11.55
N PHE A 74 22.44 -2.32 10.25
CA PHE A 74 21.23 -2.01 9.47
C PHE A 74 19.95 -2.56 10.09
N ILE A 75 19.98 -3.79 10.62
CA ILE A 75 18.81 -4.43 11.21
C ILE A 75 18.29 -3.66 12.43
N LEU A 76 19.17 -2.98 13.17
CA LEU A 76 18.81 -2.14 14.32
C LEU A 76 18.20 -0.81 13.88
N THR A 77 18.66 -0.25 12.77
CA THR A 77 18.01 0.92 12.14
C THR A 77 16.64 0.55 11.59
N ALA A 78 16.51 -0.58 10.90
CA ALA A 78 15.22 -1.09 10.46
C ALA A 78 14.26 -1.35 11.65
N GLY A 79 14.80 -1.87 12.75
CA GLY A 79 14.09 -2.03 14.02
C GLY A 79 13.62 -0.71 14.62
N LYS A 80 14.45 0.34 14.60
CA LYS A 80 14.04 1.72 14.96
C LYS A 80 12.84 2.15 14.12
N VAL A 81 12.91 2.01 12.79
CA VAL A 81 11.82 2.42 11.89
C VAL A 81 10.53 1.66 12.21
N GLN A 82 10.62 0.36 12.52
CA GLN A 82 9.47 -0.42 12.96
C GLN A 82 8.88 0.09 14.29
N ASN A 83 9.73 0.45 15.26
CA ASN A 83 9.28 1.03 16.52
C ASN A 83 8.61 2.39 16.33
N LEU A 84 9.13 3.23 15.44
CA LEU A 84 8.53 4.51 15.06
C LEU A 84 7.13 4.31 14.47
N ARG A 85 6.94 3.38 13.53
CA ARG A 85 5.61 3.05 12.98
C ARG A 85 4.59 2.74 14.08
N ILE A 86 4.99 2.00 15.11
CA ILE A 86 4.09 1.60 16.19
C ILE A 86 3.77 2.80 17.09
N ALA A 87 4.74 3.64 17.40
CA ALA A 87 4.55 4.83 18.22
C ALA A 87 3.70 5.90 17.51
N ILE A 88 3.95 6.13 16.22
CA ILE A 88 3.22 7.11 15.39
C ILE A 88 1.72 6.83 15.38
N LYS A 89 1.30 5.56 15.35
CA LYS A 89 -0.13 5.20 15.42
C LYS A 89 -0.88 5.76 16.64
N GLN A 90 -0.17 6.07 17.72
CA GLN A 90 -0.75 6.64 18.95
C GLN A 90 -0.74 8.18 18.96
N LEU A 91 -0.03 8.80 18.02
CA LEU A 91 0.22 10.25 17.98
C LEU A 91 -0.31 10.92 16.72
N GLN A 92 -0.44 10.18 15.62
CA GLN A 92 -1.00 10.69 14.37
C GLN A 92 -2.42 11.22 14.60
N GLY A 93 -2.67 12.45 14.18
CA GLY A 93 -3.95 13.12 14.32
C GLY A 93 -4.32 13.48 15.76
N LEU A 94 -3.39 13.39 16.73
CA LEU A 94 -3.70 13.69 18.13
C LEU A 94 -4.06 15.16 18.31
N GLU A 95 -5.23 15.44 18.90
CA GLU A 95 -5.71 16.81 19.16
C GLU A 95 -5.53 17.19 20.63
N VAL A 96 -4.71 18.20 20.87
CA VAL A 96 -4.44 18.72 22.22
C VAL A 96 -5.14 20.07 22.35
N PRO A 97 -6.05 20.23 23.34
CA PRO A 97 -6.74 21.50 23.55
C PRO A 97 -5.78 22.55 24.11
N ALA A 98 -6.18 23.82 24.00
CA ALA A 98 -5.54 24.95 24.66
C ALA A 98 -5.24 24.65 26.13
N ASN A 99 -4.03 24.99 26.56
CA ASN A 99 -3.46 24.73 27.88
C ASN A 99 -3.35 23.25 28.27
N GLY A 100 -3.69 22.33 27.36
CA GLY A 100 -3.50 20.90 27.52
C GLY A 100 -2.02 20.52 27.50
N THR A 101 -1.57 19.78 28.52
CA THR A 101 -0.20 19.26 28.55
C THR A 101 -0.08 18.00 27.68
N PHE A 102 0.69 18.08 26.61
CA PHE A 102 1.19 16.91 25.90
C PHE A 102 2.24 16.19 26.76
N SER A 103 2.21 14.86 26.77
CA SER A 103 3.22 14.02 27.44
C SER A 103 3.48 12.79 26.58
N PHE A 104 4.72 12.65 26.12
CA PHE A 104 5.12 11.60 25.19
C PHE A 104 4.75 10.19 25.69
N TRP A 105 5.14 9.88 26.93
CA TRP A 105 4.86 8.56 27.50
C TRP A 105 3.40 8.37 27.94
N LYS A 106 2.68 9.45 28.27
CA LYS A 106 1.24 9.34 28.55
C LYS A 106 0.47 8.92 27.30
N GLN A 107 0.84 9.40 26.12
CA GLN A 107 0.19 9.02 24.87
C GLN A 107 0.61 7.61 24.39
N ILE A 108 1.91 7.34 24.26
CA ILE A 108 2.43 6.08 23.67
C ILE A 108 2.36 4.89 24.65
N GLY A 109 2.66 5.12 25.93
CA GLY A 109 2.82 4.07 26.93
C GLY A 109 4.11 3.24 26.78
N LYS A 110 4.27 2.21 27.62
CA LYS A 110 5.47 1.35 27.61
C LYS A 110 5.67 0.64 26.26
N ALA A 111 6.86 0.74 25.69
CA ALA A 111 7.30 -0.06 24.55
C ALA A 111 7.58 -1.51 25.00
N THR A 112 6.86 -2.49 24.45
CA THR A 112 7.01 -3.90 24.80
C THR A 112 6.90 -4.80 23.56
N ARG A 113 7.55 -5.97 23.60
CA ARG A 113 7.45 -6.97 22.52
C ARG A 113 6.01 -7.40 22.24
N ARG A 114 5.16 -7.49 23.27
CA ARG A 114 3.73 -7.82 23.15
C ARG A 114 2.95 -6.80 22.30
N LYS A 115 3.37 -5.53 22.33
CA LYS A 115 2.80 -4.46 21.48
C LYS A 115 3.43 -4.41 20.07
N GLY A 116 4.32 -5.35 19.75
CA GLY A 116 5.00 -5.44 18.46
C GLY A 116 6.33 -4.69 18.36
N TYR A 117 6.78 -4.03 19.44
CA TYR A 117 8.09 -3.36 19.44
C TYR A 117 9.23 -4.39 19.30
N VAL A 118 10.23 -4.03 18.52
CA VAL A 118 11.39 -4.87 18.19
C VAL A 118 12.67 -4.24 18.73
N GLN A 119 13.78 -4.98 18.67
CA GLN A 119 15.10 -4.42 18.95
C GLN A 119 15.41 -3.36 17.90
N GLY A 120 15.63 -2.12 18.35
CA GLY A 120 16.13 -1.02 17.56
C GLY A 120 17.38 -0.45 18.19
N ARG A 121 17.99 0.51 17.51
CA ARG A 121 19.21 1.17 17.99
C ARG A 121 18.94 2.12 19.15
N GLU A 122 19.76 2.05 20.20
CA GLU A 122 19.83 3.03 21.29
C GLU A 122 21.30 3.41 21.48
N ILE A 123 21.58 4.66 21.83
CA ILE A 123 22.93 5.11 22.15
C ILE A 123 23.01 5.27 23.66
N ARG A 124 23.86 4.47 24.29
CA ARG A 124 24.07 4.49 25.74
C ARG A 124 25.55 4.58 26.02
N GLU A 125 25.95 5.62 26.76
CA GLU A 125 27.37 5.88 27.09
C GLU A 125 28.25 5.88 25.81
N GLY A 126 27.66 6.39 24.71
CA GLY A 126 28.20 6.47 23.35
C GLY A 126 28.57 5.16 22.67
N CYS A 127 28.01 4.06 23.16
CA CYS A 127 27.96 2.79 22.47
C CYS A 127 26.57 2.60 21.85
N LEU A 128 26.54 2.05 20.63
CA LEU A 128 25.31 1.61 19.97
C LEU A 128 24.85 0.27 20.56
N VAL A 129 23.73 0.26 21.30
CA VAL A 129 23.18 -0.94 21.95
C VAL A 129 21.78 -1.30 21.42
N PRO A 130 21.47 -2.60 21.25
CA PRO A 130 20.16 -3.05 20.78
C PRO A 130 19.14 -3.09 21.93
N VAL A 131 18.08 -2.28 21.85
CA VAL A 131 17.05 -2.22 22.91
C VAL A 131 15.65 -2.35 22.31
N THR A 132 14.76 -3.04 23.02
CA THR A 132 13.35 -3.14 22.62
C THR A 132 12.70 -1.76 22.68
N GLY A 133 12.17 -1.27 21.56
CA GLY A 133 11.69 0.11 21.46
C GLY A 133 12.80 1.14 21.25
N GLY A 134 14.03 0.70 20.94
CA GLY A 134 15.14 1.60 20.60
C GLY A 134 14.79 2.49 19.41
N GLY A 135 15.25 3.75 19.50
CA GLY A 135 15.13 4.76 18.45
C GLY A 135 13.91 5.68 18.55
N LEU A 136 13.08 5.53 19.58
CA LEU A 136 11.97 6.46 19.86
C LEU A 136 12.42 7.89 20.18
N CYS A 137 13.68 8.10 20.60
CA CYS A 137 14.25 9.43 20.81
C CYS A 137 14.23 10.29 19.52
N GLN A 138 14.26 9.68 18.34
CA GLN A 138 14.12 10.44 17.08
C GLN A 138 12.76 11.13 17.01
N LEU A 139 11.69 10.47 17.47
CA LEU A 139 10.35 11.03 17.46
C LEU A 139 10.17 12.12 18.52
N SER A 140 10.72 11.94 19.73
CA SER A 140 10.69 12.98 20.75
C SER A 140 11.51 14.22 20.34
N ASN A 141 12.67 14.04 19.71
CA ASN A 141 13.45 15.15 19.16
C ASN A 141 12.62 15.94 18.12
N ALA A 142 11.96 15.25 17.18
CA ALA A 142 11.17 15.91 16.15
C ALA A 142 9.94 16.64 16.73
N LEU A 143 9.26 16.05 17.72
CA LEU A 143 8.16 16.71 18.43
C LEU A 143 8.63 17.96 19.18
N TYR A 144 9.79 17.87 19.82
CA TYR A 144 10.39 18.99 20.55
C TYR A 144 10.82 20.12 19.61
N ASP A 145 11.51 19.81 18.52
CA ASP A 145 11.90 20.80 17.49
C ASP A 145 10.68 21.51 16.90
N ALA A 146 9.63 20.76 16.56
CA ALA A 146 8.38 21.36 16.06
C ALA A 146 7.72 22.25 17.13
N ALA A 147 7.68 21.82 18.40
CA ALA A 147 7.08 22.59 19.49
C ALA A 147 7.87 23.89 19.77
N LEU A 148 9.20 23.84 19.74
CA LEU A 148 10.04 25.02 19.86
C LEU A 148 9.78 26.03 18.73
N LYS A 149 9.79 25.56 17.48
CA LYS A 149 9.50 26.39 16.30
C LYS A 149 8.10 27.02 16.35
N ALA A 150 7.15 26.32 16.95
CA ALA A 150 5.79 26.80 17.17
C ALA A 150 5.64 27.76 18.37
N GLY A 151 6.73 28.05 19.11
CA GLY A 151 6.67 28.90 20.31
C GLY A 151 5.90 28.27 21.47
N PHE A 152 5.79 26.94 21.53
CA PHE A 152 5.05 26.25 22.60
C PHE A 152 5.84 26.27 23.92
N HIS A 153 5.12 26.26 25.05
CA HIS A 153 5.74 26.22 26.37
C HIS A 153 6.25 24.81 26.68
N ILE A 154 7.56 24.68 26.82
CA ILE A 154 8.21 23.41 27.14
C ILE A 154 8.19 23.21 28.66
N LEU A 155 7.42 22.23 29.13
CA LEU A 155 7.23 21.94 30.56
C LEU A 155 8.26 20.94 31.09
N GLU A 156 8.74 20.03 30.23
CA GLU A 156 9.77 19.08 30.58
C GLU A 156 10.59 18.68 29.35
N ARG A 157 11.92 18.82 29.47
CA ARG A 157 12.90 18.38 28.48
C ARG A 157 14.13 17.85 29.21
N HIS A 158 14.70 16.76 28.68
CA HIS A 158 15.99 16.23 29.12
C HIS A 158 16.92 16.11 27.92
N ARG A 159 18.16 16.56 28.06
CA ARG A 159 19.19 16.45 27.01
C ARG A 159 19.78 15.04 26.97
N HIS A 160 20.21 14.59 25.80
CA HIS A 160 21.02 13.39 25.67
C HIS A 160 22.39 13.62 26.31
N SER A 161 22.98 12.58 26.87
CA SER A 161 24.33 12.65 27.43
C SER A 161 25.43 12.71 26.36
N ARG A 162 25.10 12.46 25.08
CA ARG A 162 26.02 12.56 23.92
C ARG A 162 25.27 13.00 22.64
N VAL A 163 25.94 13.80 21.82
CA VAL A 163 25.44 14.34 20.55
C VAL A 163 25.81 13.41 19.38
N VAL A 164 24.85 13.14 18.50
CA VAL A 164 25.05 12.33 17.28
C VAL A 164 25.20 13.26 16.08
N ARG A 165 26.19 12.97 15.22
CA ARG A 165 26.44 13.75 14.01
C ARG A 165 25.21 13.79 13.08
N GLY A 166 24.84 14.96 12.58
CA GLY A 166 23.69 15.16 11.69
C GLY A 166 22.32 15.00 12.36
N SER A 167 22.27 15.02 13.70
CA SER A 167 21.00 14.95 14.46
C SER A 167 20.62 16.32 15.02
N LEU A 168 19.33 16.50 15.35
CA LEU A 168 18.83 17.71 16.02
C LEU A 168 19.56 18.03 17.34
N ALA A 169 20.27 17.07 17.94
CA ALA A 169 21.08 17.31 19.13
C ALA A 169 22.24 18.29 18.89
N GLU A 170 22.78 18.38 17.68
CA GLU A 170 23.86 19.35 17.35
C GLU A 170 23.41 20.80 17.53
N GLN A 171 22.11 21.05 17.36
CA GLN A 171 21.51 22.38 17.48
C GLN A 171 20.84 22.58 18.84
N ASN A 172 21.16 21.76 19.85
CA ASN A 172 20.47 21.75 21.15
C ASN A 172 18.94 21.55 21.02
N ARG A 173 18.50 20.82 19.97
CA ARG A 173 17.09 20.53 19.67
C ARG A 173 16.71 19.07 19.98
N ASP A 174 17.34 18.49 20.99
CA ASP A 174 17.10 17.12 21.41
C ASP A 174 16.27 17.01 22.69
N ALA A 175 15.50 15.94 22.77
CA ALA A 175 14.72 15.52 23.92
C ALA A 175 14.88 14.00 24.10
N THR A 176 15.66 13.59 25.10
CA THR A 176 15.73 12.19 25.53
C THR A 176 14.45 11.77 26.23
N VAL A 177 14.02 10.52 26.00
CA VAL A 177 12.88 9.93 26.68
C VAL A 177 13.22 8.54 27.20
N LYS A 178 12.78 8.23 28.44
CA LYS A 178 12.96 6.90 29.04
C LYS A 178 11.75 6.52 29.89
N TRP A 179 11.15 5.39 29.54
CA TRP A 179 9.96 4.88 30.21
C TRP A 179 10.25 4.59 31.70
N ASN A 180 9.51 5.11 32.68
CA ASN A 180 8.52 6.20 32.64
C ASN A 180 8.91 7.26 33.66
N TYR A 181 10.14 7.77 33.57
CA TYR A 181 10.67 8.78 34.50
C TYR A 181 11.43 9.92 33.81
N ILE A 182 11.72 9.79 32.50
CA ILE A 182 12.23 10.87 31.64
C ILE A 182 11.22 11.03 30.50
N ASP A 183 10.57 12.18 30.41
CA ASP A 183 9.47 12.45 29.48
C ASP A 183 9.71 13.75 28.70
N LEU A 184 8.99 13.92 27.59
CA LEU A 184 8.89 15.20 26.88
C LEU A 184 7.48 15.74 27.12
N ARG A 185 7.39 16.96 27.66
CA ARG A 185 6.11 17.63 27.93
C ARG A 185 6.12 19.07 27.46
N PHE A 186 5.03 19.47 26.83
CA PHE A 186 4.82 20.84 26.38
C PHE A 186 3.32 21.15 26.32
N CYS A 187 2.97 22.43 26.31
CA CYS A 187 1.60 22.91 26.10
C CYS A 187 1.60 24.14 25.18
N SER A 188 0.41 24.48 24.69
CA SER A 188 0.16 25.65 23.86
C SER A 188 -1.06 26.39 24.38
N GLU A 189 -1.11 27.71 24.23
CA GLU A 189 -2.29 28.52 24.55
C GLU A 189 -3.47 28.27 23.60
N HIS A 190 -3.21 27.61 22.46
CA HIS A 190 -4.21 27.29 21.44
C HIS A 190 -4.36 25.79 21.23
N ASN A 191 -5.48 25.39 20.63
CA ASN A 191 -5.69 24.03 20.19
C ASN A 191 -4.69 23.68 19.07
N PHE A 192 -4.11 22.49 19.13
CA PHE A 192 -3.22 22.00 18.07
C PHE A 192 -3.40 20.51 17.80
N ARG A 193 -3.08 20.11 16.58
CA ARG A 193 -3.06 18.72 16.10
C ARG A 193 -1.64 18.32 15.74
N ILE A 194 -1.29 17.08 16.05
CA ILE A 194 0.00 16.48 15.68
C ILE A 194 -0.20 15.57 14.46
N ASP A 195 0.39 15.94 13.33
CA ASP A 195 0.42 15.13 12.11
C ASP A 195 1.84 14.62 11.87
N ILE A 196 2.02 13.32 11.69
CA ILE A 196 3.30 12.64 11.55
C ILE A 196 3.30 11.76 10.30
N GLN A 197 4.13 12.10 9.34
CA GLN A 197 4.33 11.32 8.12
C GLN A 197 5.70 10.65 8.13
N MET A 198 5.75 9.41 7.64
CA MET A 198 6.99 8.69 7.42
C MET A 198 7.08 8.33 5.94
N THR A 199 7.89 9.08 5.19
CA THR A 199 8.23 8.76 3.81
C THR A 199 9.21 7.59 3.79
N ASP A 200 9.63 7.12 2.62
CA ASP A 200 10.66 6.09 2.51
C ASP A 200 12.05 6.57 2.96
N THR A 201 12.27 7.89 3.10
CA THR A 201 13.54 8.52 3.46
C THR A 201 13.51 9.34 4.73
N GLU A 202 12.38 9.93 5.11
CA GLU A 202 12.27 10.95 6.17
C GLU A 202 11.15 10.66 7.17
N LEU A 203 11.34 11.15 8.39
CA LEU A 203 10.31 11.37 9.40
C LEU A 203 9.95 12.85 9.42
N ILE A 204 8.69 13.16 9.18
CA ILE A 204 8.14 14.52 9.14
C ILE A 204 7.10 14.64 10.27
N VAL A 205 7.29 15.62 11.16
CA VAL A 205 6.35 15.95 12.23
C VAL A 205 5.85 17.37 12.02
N GLN A 206 4.55 17.54 12.00
CA GLN A 206 3.85 18.80 11.79
C GLN A 206 2.93 19.09 12.97
N LEU A 207 3.01 20.31 13.49
CA LEU A 207 2.03 20.85 14.41
C LEU A 207 1.10 21.76 13.62
N ARG A 208 -0.21 21.51 13.70
CA ARG A 208 -1.23 22.25 12.95
C ARG A 208 -2.29 22.82 13.87
N GLY A 209 -2.86 23.96 13.52
CA GLY A 209 -3.89 24.63 14.32
C GLY A 209 -3.96 26.12 14.03
N THR A 210 -4.69 26.85 14.86
CA THR A 210 -4.71 28.31 14.83
C THR A 210 -3.41 28.86 15.40
N ARG A 211 -2.76 29.76 14.66
CA ARG A 211 -1.42 30.31 14.89
C ARG A 211 -1.09 30.51 16.37
N GLY A 212 -0.02 29.87 16.85
CA GLY A 212 0.62 30.20 18.12
C GLY A 212 1.95 30.88 17.86
N GLY A 213 2.13 32.08 18.41
CA GLY A 213 3.41 32.75 18.69
C GLY A 213 4.38 33.05 17.54
N GLN A 214 5.17 34.11 17.67
CA GLN A 214 6.38 34.26 16.86
C GLN A 214 7.42 33.19 17.27
N PRO A 215 8.24 32.69 16.33
CA PRO A 215 9.31 31.74 16.65
C PRO A 215 10.25 32.36 17.69
N ALA A 216 10.64 31.58 18.70
CA ALA A 216 11.70 32.00 19.60
C ALA A 216 13.03 32.00 18.82
N ASP A 217 13.61 33.19 18.62
CA ASP A 217 15.01 33.32 18.20
C ASP A 217 15.87 32.76 19.33
N THR A 218 16.48 31.61 19.08
CA THR A 218 17.52 31.07 19.96
C THR A 218 18.74 30.77 19.12
N ASP A 219 19.71 31.68 19.19
CA ASP A 219 21.11 31.40 18.89
C ASP A 219 21.56 30.23 19.75
N LEU A 220 21.81 29.08 19.12
CA LEU A 220 22.27 27.88 19.81
C LEU A 220 23.65 27.49 19.28
N ALA A 221 24.63 27.60 20.17
CA ALA A 221 25.99 27.15 19.95
C ALA A 221 26.01 25.67 19.52
N SER A 222 26.73 25.41 18.43
CA SER A 222 27.02 24.09 17.90
C SER A 222 28.03 23.38 18.82
N GLU A 223 27.70 22.19 19.30
CA GLU A 223 28.66 21.30 19.97
C GLU A 223 29.35 20.39 18.94
N SER A 224 30.65 20.14 19.17
CA SER A 224 31.47 19.29 18.31
C SER A 224 31.02 17.82 18.37
N PRO A 225 30.86 17.14 17.21
CA PRO A 225 30.35 15.77 17.17
C PRO A 225 31.34 14.76 17.76
N ALA A 226 30.84 13.79 18.52
CA ALA A 226 31.63 12.66 19.00
C ALA A 226 31.64 11.50 17.97
N PHE A 227 32.80 10.88 17.75
CA PHE A 227 32.92 9.67 16.94
C PHE A 227 32.19 8.51 17.63
N LEU A 228 31.15 7.97 16.97
CA LEU A 228 30.36 6.85 17.49
C LEU A 228 31.15 5.55 17.35
N LYS A 229 31.46 4.90 18.47
CA LYS A 229 31.94 3.52 18.50
C LYS A 229 30.70 2.62 18.60
N ASP A 230 30.50 1.71 17.66
CA ASP A 230 29.40 0.74 17.76
C ASP A 230 29.84 -0.50 18.57
N CYS A 231 28.89 -1.20 19.19
CA CYS A 231 29.20 -2.46 19.90
C CYS A 231 29.57 -3.61 18.94
N MET A 232 29.47 -3.39 17.63
CA MET A 232 29.66 -4.39 16.58
C MET A 232 31.06 -4.37 15.98
N THR A 233 31.82 -3.29 16.16
CA THR A 233 33.16 -3.03 15.63
C THR A 233 34.18 -2.84 16.75
N CYS A 234 33.74 -2.68 18.01
CA CYS A 234 34.66 -2.47 19.13
C CYS A 234 35.45 -3.73 19.55
N GLY A 235 35.16 -4.90 18.99
CA GLY A 235 35.89 -6.16 19.22
C GLY A 235 35.79 -6.76 20.64
N ASN A 236 35.16 -6.06 21.58
CA ASN A 236 35.09 -6.48 22.99
C ASN A 236 33.92 -7.43 23.24
N THR A 237 34.16 -8.72 23.03
CA THR A 237 33.16 -9.80 23.21
C THR A 237 32.86 -10.15 24.66
N LEU A 238 33.72 -9.71 25.60
CA LEU A 238 33.54 -9.86 27.05
C LEU A 238 32.71 -8.72 27.66
N CYS A 239 32.37 -7.69 26.88
CA CYS A 239 31.52 -6.60 27.35
C CYS A 239 30.13 -7.12 27.68
N SER A 240 29.60 -6.73 28.84
CA SER A 240 28.29 -7.20 29.31
C SER A 240 27.09 -6.64 28.50
N ASN A 241 27.34 -5.63 27.65
CA ASN A 241 26.42 -5.09 26.65
C ASN A 241 26.65 -5.70 25.24
N HIS A 242 27.67 -6.56 25.08
CA HIS A 242 27.92 -7.29 23.85
C HIS A 242 26.86 -8.39 23.72
N HIS A 243 25.94 -8.21 22.79
CA HIS A 243 24.94 -9.22 22.48
C HIS A 243 25.48 -10.15 21.40
N LYS A 244 25.62 -11.45 21.71
CA LYS A 244 25.86 -12.48 20.69
C LYS A 244 24.67 -12.50 19.73
N HIS A 245 24.87 -11.98 18.53
CA HIS A 245 23.84 -11.99 17.50
C HIS A 245 23.95 -13.26 16.66
N GLY A 246 22.80 -13.90 16.39
CA GLY A 246 22.69 -14.83 15.27
C GLY A 246 22.94 -14.07 13.98
N THR A 247 23.92 -14.50 13.20
CA THR A 247 24.28 -13.96 11.89
C THR A 247 23.13 -14.17 10.90
N THR A 248 22.13 -13.31 10.97
CA THR A 248 21.27 -13.03 9.82
C THR A 248 21.53 -11.59 9.42
N ALA A 249 22.70 -11.37 8.84
CA ALA A 249 23.02 -10.15 8.12
C ALA A 249 21.89 -9.91 7.10
N GLY A 250 21.08 -8.89 7.36
CA GLY A 250 20.06 -8.43 6.43
C GLY A 250 20.77 -7.55 5.41
N ASN A 251 20.77 -7.96 4.14
CA ASN A 251 21.23 -7.09 3.06
C ASN A 251 20.35 -5.82 3.02
N PRO A 252 20.90 -4.60 3.17
CA PRO A 252 20.13 -3.36 3.11
C PRO A 252 19.59 -3.19 1.68
N GLY A 253 18.30 -3.48 1.47
CA GLY A 253 17.66 -3.33 0.14
C GLY A 253 16.80 -4.49 -0.34
N ARG A 254 16.53 -5.50 0.50
CA ARG A 254 15.62 -6.61 0.12
C ARG A 254 14.21 -6.12 -0.19
N THR A 255 13.63 -6.69 -1.24
CA THR A 255 12.26 -6.47 -1.67
C THR A 255 11.36 -7.59 -1.17
N LEU A 256 10.13 -7.26 -0.79
CA LEU A 256 9.07 -8.26 -0.64
C LEU A 256 8.11 -8.14 -1.81
N TRP A 257 7.96 -9.23 -2.54
CA TRP A 257 7.07 -9.37 -3.67
C TRP A 257 5.79 -10.07 -3.24
N ALA A 258 4.68 -9.35 -3.25
CA ALA A 258 3.35 -9.90 -3.01
C ALA A 258 2.57 -9.97 -4.32
N GLY A 259 1.83 -11.05 -4.49
CA GLY A 259 0.92 -11.23 -5.62
C GLY A 259 -0.37 -11.90 -5.16
N ASP A 260 -1.42 -11.74 -5.97
CA ASP A 260 -2.71 -12.34 -5.71
C ASP A 260 -3.17 -13.15 -6.94
N GLU A 261 -4.02 -12.58 -7.79
CA GLU A 261 -4.31 -13.19 -9.09
C GLU A 261 -3.13 -13.01 -10.04
N LYS A 262 -2.75 -14.10 -10.71
CA LYS A 262 -1.66 -14.10 -11.69
C LYS A 262 -2.14 -13.50 -13.01
N TRP A 263 -1.69 -12.29 -13.29
CA TRP A 263 -1.75 -11.66 -14.60
C TRP A 263 -0.44 -11.94 -15.34
N PRO A 264 -0.46 -12.34 -16.63
CA PRO A 264 0.76 -12.60 -17.40
C PRO A 264 1.76 -11.45 -17.34
N GLU A 265 1.30 -10.21 -17.44
CA GLU A 265 2.12 -8.99 -17.45
C GLU A 265 2.88 -8.84 -16.12
N PHE A 266 2.16 -8.97 -15.00
CA PHE A 266 2.77 -8.89 -13.68
C PHE A 266 3.65 -10.12 -13.39
N TYR A 267 3.25 -11.28 -13.88
CA TYR A 267 4.03 -12.51 -13.71
C TYR A 267 5.40 -12.40 -14.36
N GLU A 268 5.46 -12.03 -15.65
CA GLU A 268 6.74 -11.83 -16.35
C GLU A 268 7.56 -10.71 -15.72
N TYR A 269 6.93 -9.60 -15.32
CA TYR A 269 7.62 -8.55 -14.58
C TYR A 269 8.25 -9.08 -13.28
N THR A 270 7.51 -9.84 -12.47
CA THR A 270 8.07 -10.40 -11.22
C THR A 270 9.19 -11.40 -11.50
N LYS A 271 9.06 -12.24 -12.52
CA LYS A 271 10.06 -13.25 -12.88
C LYS A 271 11.40 -12.61 -13.28
N LEU A 272 11.35 -11.48 -13.99
CA LEU A 272 12.55 -10.75 -14.42
C LEU A 272 13.22 -9.95 -13.31
N ASN A 273 12.49 -9.55 -12.26
CA ASN A 273 12.99 -8.60 -11.27
C ASN A 273 13.25 -9.19 -9.88
N ILE A 274 12.67 -10.34 -9.52
CA ILE A 274 12.91 -11.00 -8.23
C ILE A 274 14.38 -11.43 -8.12
N GLN A 275 15.03 -11.02 -7.03
CA GLN A 275 16.40 -11.46 -6.72
C GLN A 275 16.38 -12.68 -5.78
N PRO A 276 17.45 -13.52 -5.75
CA PRO A 276 17.52 -14.70 -4.89
C PRO A 276 17.33 -14.41 -3.39
N ASP A 277 17.70 -13.21 -2.96
CA ASP A 277 17.66 -12.78 -1.55
C ASP A 277 16.33 -12.13 -1.13
N ASP A 278 15.40 -11.96 -2.08
CA ASP A 278 14.10 -11.34 -1.85
C ASP A 278 13.12 -12.27 -1.12
N TYR A 279 12.07 -11.66 -0.60
CA TYR A 279 10.94 -12.35 0.02
C TYR A 279 9.77 -12.42 -0.95
N THR A 280 9.08 -13.56 -0.98
CA THR A 280 7.87 -13.72 -1.79
C THR A 280 6.65 -14.05 -0.93
N PHE A 281 5.50 -13.50 -1.32
CA PHE A 281 4.20 -13.70 -0.70
C PHE A 281 3.14 -13.94 -1.77
N PHE A 282 2.97 -15.20 -2.18
CA PHE A 282 2.07 -15.60 -3.26
C PHE A 282 1.02 -16.62 -2.79
N PRO A 283 -0.11 -16.78 -3.51
CA PRO A 283 -1.12 -17.75 -3.14
C PRO A 283 -0.56 -19.17 -3.19
N PHE A 284 0.07 -19.55 -4.31
CA PHE A 284 0.80 -20.81 -4.46
C PHE A 284 2.17 -20.51 -5.05
N THR A 285 3.21 -21.04 -4.43
CA THR A 285 4.63 -20.82 -4.81
C THR A 285 5.22 -21.96 -5.63
N LYS A 286 4.53 -23.11 -5.66
CA LYS A 286 4.87 -24.29 -6.47
C LYS A 286 3.59 -24.90 -7.04
N ARG A 287 3.70 -25.45 -8.25
CA ARG A 287 2.61 -26.19 -8.89
C ARG A 287 2.33 -27.46 -8.06
N SER A 288 1.08 -27.65 -7.70
CA SER A 288 0.58 -28.78 -6.90
C SER A 288 -0.70 -29.32 -7.53
N ARG A 289 -1.11 -30.56 -7.22
CA ARG A 289 -2.39 -31.13 -7.68
C ARG A 289 -3.62 -30.29 -7.31
N PHE A 290 -3.48 -29.39 -6.32
CA PHE A 290 -4.52 -28.45 -5.89
C PHE A 290 -4.30 -27.01 -6.35
N SER A 291 -3.21 -26.74 -7.08
CA SER A 291 -2.92 -25.40 -7.59
C SER A 291 -3.89 -25.03 -8.70
N ILE A 292 -4.45 -23.83 -8.60
CA ILE A 292 -5.28 -23.24 -9.65
C ILE A 292 -4.35 -22.42 -10.54
N ALA A 293 -4.34 -22.65 -11.85
CA ALA A 293 -3.36 -22.05 -12.78
C ALA A 293 -3.24 -20.52 -12.63
N ARG A 294 -4.38 -19.82 -12.48
CA ARG A 294 -4.45 -18.35 -12.28
C ARG A 294 -3.95 -17.85 -10.92
N LEU A 295 -3.65 -18.74 -9.98
CA LEU A 295 -3.13 -18.41 -8.64
C LEU A 295 -1.73 -18.97 -8.41
N CYS A 296 -1.19 -19.71 -9.38
CA CYS A 296 0.11 -20.37 -9.27
C CYS A 296 1.21 -19.45 -9.79
N TRP A 297 2.01 -18.93 -8.87
CA TRP A 297 3.19 -18.12 -9.15
C TRP A 297 4.42 -19.01 -8.96
N GLU A 298 5.29 -19.10 -9.95
CA GLU A 298 6.58 -19.75 -9.79
C GLU A 298 7.50 -18.79 -9.05
N THR A 299 7.95 -19.18 -7.86
CA THR A 299 8.95 -18.42 -7.13
C THR A 299 10.33 -18.80 -7.62
N GLY A 300 11.17 -17.81 -7.95
CA GLY A 300 12.62 -18.00 -7.97
C GLY A 300 13.16 -18.40 -6.59
N ASN A 301 14.49 -18.37 -6.41
CA ASN A 301 15.18 -18.85 -5.20
C ASN A 301 14.91 -18.06 -3.88
N GLY A 302 13.93 -17.16 -3.85
CA GLY A 302 13.60 -16.29 -2.72
C GLY A 302 13.01 -17.01 -1.50
N LYS A 303 13.07 -16.36 -0.33
CA LYS A 303 12.48 -16.86 0.92
C LYS A 303 10.95 -16.79 0.83
N ALA A 304 10.35 -17.90 0.45
CA ALA A 304 8.93 -17.98 0.12
C ALA A 304 8.03 -18.12 1.35
N SER A 305 6.91 -17.40 1.33
CA SER A 305 5.80 -17.63 2.24
C SER A 305 4.49 -17.60 1.47
N ASP A 306 3.57 -18.51 1.77
CA ASP A 306 2.32 -18.60 1.00
C ASP A 306 1.04 -18.41 1.84
N PHE A 307 -0.06 -18.23 1.12
CA PHE A 307 -1.42 -18.21 1.65
C PHE A 307 -2.36 -19.19 0.91
N SER A 308 -1.83 -20.34 0.48
CA SER A 308 -2.50 -21.35 -0.35
C SER A 308 -3.89 -21.72 0.17
N PHE A 309 -3.99 -21.97 1.48
CA PHE A 309 -5.25 -22.32 2.13
C PHE A 309 -6.29 -21.20 2.06
N LEU A 310 -5.89 -19.94 2.31
CA LEU A 310 -6.80 -18.79 2.20
C LEU A 310 -7.26 -18.60 0.75
N ALA A 311 -6.35 -18.76 -0.21
CA ALA A 311 -6.63 -18.61 -1.63
C ALA A 311 -7.61 -19.70 -2.15
N LEU A 312 -7.41 -20.95 -1.72
CA LEU A 312 -8.32 -22.05 -2.06
C LEU A 312 -9.69 -21.86 -1.41
N ARG A 313 -9.73 -21.48 -0.13
CA ARG A 313 -10.98 -21.21 0.59
C ARG A 313 -11.76 -20.04 -0.04
N ARG A 314 -11.07 -18.95 -0.41
CA ARG A 314 -11.64 -17.83 -1.18
C ARG A 314 -12.26 -18.33 -2.48
N SER A 315 -11.52 -19.10 -3.26
CA SER A 315 -11.97 -19.63 -4.55
C SER A 315 -13.21 -20.52 -4.41
N MET A 316 -13.26 -21.39 -3.40
CA MET A 316 -14.45 -22.21 -3.12
C MET A 316 -15.64 -21.36 -2.70
N HIS A 317 -15.46 -20.44 -1.75
CA HIS A 317 -16.55 -19.60 -1.25
C HIS A 317 -17.16 -18.72 -2.35
N ILE A 318 -16.34 -18.15 -3.23
CA ILE A 318 -16.83 -17.35 -4.37
C ILE A 318 -17.67 -18.22 -5.31
N ARG A 319 -17.18 -19.43 -5.66
CA ARG A 319 -17.93 -20.37 -6.51
C ARG A 319 -19.29 -20.73 -5.90
N TYR A 320 -19.36 -20.97 -4.60
CA TYR A 320 -20.62 -21.26 -3.91
C TYR A 320 -21.53 -20.03 -3.77
N ALA A 321 -20.96 -18.85 -3.54
CA ALA A 321 -21.70 -17.59 -3.44
C ALA A 321 -22.38 -17.23 -4.77
N ALA A 322 -21.67 -17.38 -5.89
CA ALA A 322 -22.20 -17.15 -7.23
C ALA A 322 -23.43 -18.03 -7.53
N LYS A 323 -23.42 -19.29 -7.07
CA LYS A 323 -24.57 -20.22 -7.23
C LYS A 323 -25.79 -19.86 -6.38
N ARG A 324 -25.63 -19.02 -5.34
CA ARG A 324 -26.69 -18.68 -4.36
C ARG A 324 -27.07 -17.19 -4.38
N GLY A 325 -26.68 -16.45 -5.41
CA GLY A 325 -26.98 -15.02 -5.54
C GLY A 325 -26.46 -14.14 -4.39
N ARG A 326 -25.42 -14.58 -3.67
CA ARG A 326 -24.85 -13.80 -2.55
C ARG A 326 -23.97 -12.67 -3.08
N ASN A 327 -23.88 -11.57 -2.32
CA ASN A 327 -23.02 -10.42 -2.64
C ASN A 327 -21.53 -10.85 -2.71
N ILE A 328 -21.03 -11.06 -3.93
CA ILE A 328 -19.66 -11.48 -4.24
C ILE A 328 -18.63 -10.40 -3.83
N PRO A 329 -18.86 -9.09 -4.10
CA PRO A 329 -17.89 -8.06 -3.75
C PRO A 329 -17.54 -8.01 -2.26
N SER A 330 -18.54 -8.09 -1.37
CA SER A 330 -18.31 -8.10 0.09
C SER A 330 -17.47 -9.30 0.53
N LEU A 331 -17.65 -10.46 -0.12
CA LEU A 331 -16.90 -11.67 0.15
C LEU A 331 -15.45 -11.55 -0.32
N LEU A 332 -15.21 -10.94 -1.49
CA LEU A 332 -13.86 -10.63 -1.98
C LEU A 332 -13.12 -9.73 -0.99
N MET A 333 -13.72 -8.60 -0.60
CA MET A 333 -13.14 -7.67 0.36
C MET A 333 -12.82 -8.34 1.71
N LYS A 334 -13.68 -9.25 2.17
CA LYS A 334 -13.42 -10.03 3.39
C LYS A 334 -12.13 -10.84 3.28
N TYR A 335 -11.90 -11.51 2.14
CA TYR A 335 -10.69 -12.29 1.95
C TYR A 335 -9.46 -11.43 1.74
N ASP A 336 -9.58 -10.33 1.01
CA ASP A 336 -8.48 -9.39 0.79
C ASP A 336 -8.00 -8.80 2.12
N ARG A 337 -8.92 -8.47 3.04
CA ARG A 337 -8.59 -8.08 4.42
C ARG A 337 -7.79 -9.15 5.17
N LEU A 338 -8.20 -10.42 5.05
CA LEU A 338 -7.52 -11.54 5.71
C LEU A 338 -6.11 -11.77 5.14
N ILE A 339 -5.96 -11.69 3.82
CA ILE A 339 -4.69 -11.82 3.12
C ILE A 339 -3.77 -10.66 3.51
N ALA A 340 -4.26 -9.41 3.44
CA ALA A 340 -3.51 -8.22 3.85
C ALA A 340 -3.06 -8.30 5.31
N ARG A 341 -3.92 -8.78 6.22
CA ARG A 341 -3.55 -8.96 7.63
C ARG A 341 -2.45 -10.01 7.81
N ARG A 342 -2.46 -11.08 7.02
CA ARG A 342 -1.41 -12.12 7.04
C ARG A 342 -0.11 -11.60 6.45
N LEU A 343 -0.18 -10.86 5.35
CA LEU A 343 0.96 -10.18 4.73
C LEU A 343 1.60 -9.19 5.70
N ALA A 344 0.82 -8.28 6.29
CA ALA A 344 1.29 -7.26 7.25
C ALA A 344 2.09 -7.86 8.43
N LYS A 345 1.72 -9.06 8.89
CA LYS A 345 2.45 -9.78 9.96
C LYS A 345 3.73 -10.47 9.51
N ARG A 346 3.87 -10.73 8.21
CA ARG A 346 4.99 -11.47 7.62
C ARG A 346 6.04 -10.58 6.98
N ILE A 347 5.76 -9.30 6.76
CA ILE A 347 6.76 -8.34 6.26
C ILE A 347 7.94 -8.30 7.25
N PRO A 348 9.14 -8.76 6.85
CA PRO A 348 10.31 -8.69 7.71
C PRO A 348 10.69 -7.25 8.01
N VAL A 349 11.25 -7.01 9.19
CA VAL A 349 11.65 -5.67 9.65
C VAL A 349 12.64 -5.02 8.69
N GLY A 350 13.61 -5.79 8.16
CA GLY A 350 14.65 -5.31 7.25
C GLY A 350 14.21 -5.03 5.80
N VAL A 351 12.96 -5.33 5.41
CA VAL A 351 12.48 -5.04 4.06
C VAL A 351 12.21 -3.55 3.91
N ARG A 352 12.86 -2.91 2.92
CA ARG A 352 12.72 -1.48 2.59
C ARG A 352 11.81 -1.21 1.41
N HIS A 353 11.66 -2.18 0.51
CA HIS A 353 10.85 -2.04 -0.68
C HIS A 353 9.77 -3.13 -0.76
N LEU A 354 8.56 -2.77 -1.17
CA LEU A 354 7.44 -3.71 -1.35
C LEU A 354 6.91 -3.63 -2.78
N VAL A 355 6.51 -4.76 -3.35
CA VAL A 355 5.68 -4.80 -4.55
C VAL A 355 4.36 -5.45 -4.17
N ILE A 356 3.25 -4.72 -4.28
CA ILE A 356 1.96 -5.11 -3.69
C ILE A 356 0.81 -5.05 -4.71
N PRO A 357 -0.12 -6.00 -4.69
CA PRO A 357 -1.32 -5.91 -5.52
C PRO A 357 -2.30 -4.87 -4.97
N GLN A 358 -2.93 -4.12 -5.88
CA GLN A 358 -3.80 -2.98 -5.56
C GLN A 358 -4.91 -3.33 -4.57
N ASN A 359 -5.53 -4.51 -4.67
CA ASN A 359 -6.65 -4.91 -3.81
C ASN A 359 -6.29 -5.02 -2.31
N LEU A 360 -5.01 -5.22 -1.98
CA LEU A 360 -4.55 -5.28 -0.58
C LEU A 360 -4.21 -3.90 -0.01
N LEU A 361 -3.99 -2.92 -0.88
CA LEU A 361 -3.49 -1.58 -0.53
C LEU A 361 -4.36 -0.85 0.50
N PRO A 362 -5.69 -0.71 0.33
CA PRO A 362 -6.54 -0.03 1.32
C PRO A 362 -6.63 -0.74 2.68
N PHE A 363 -6.16 -1.99 2.81
CA PHE A 363 -6.02 -2.64 4.11
C PHE A 363 -4.62 -2.45 4.71
N LEU A 364 -3.58 -2.47 3.87
CA LEU A 364 -2.18 -2.33 4.32
C LEU A 364 -1.85 -0.89 4.76
N TYR A 365 -2.47 0.10 4.11
CA TYR A 365 -2.30 1.52 4.43
C TYR A 365 -2.68 1.85 5.89
N PRO A 366 -3.90 1.56 6.37
CA PRO A 366 -4.25 1.80 7.77
C PRO A 366 -3.51 0.86 8.75
N TYR A 367 -3.00 -0.29 8.31
CA TYR A 367 -2.07 -1.07 9.12
C TYR A 367 -0.71 -0.38 9.33
N GLY A 368 -0.41 0.72 8.63
CA GLY A 368 0.81 1.52 8.78
C GLY A 368 2.08 0.77 8.40
N VAL A 369 1.97 -0.35 7.68
CA VAL A 369 3.12 -1.17 7.29
C VAL A 369 3.84 -0.62 6.06
N LEU A 370 3.24 0.32 5.34
CA LEU A 370 3.84 0.99 4.17
C LEU A 370 4.76 2.14 4.60
N ALA A 371 4.44 2.85 5.68
CA ALA A 371 5.21 4.00 6.17
C ALA A 371 6.69 3.66 6.34
N GLY A 372 7.63 4.51 5.92
CA GLY A 372 9.06 4.17 5.98
C GLY A 372 9.52 3.11 5.00
N ARG A 373 8.73 2.76 3.98
CA ARG A 373 9.12 1.86 2.90
C ARG A 373 8.76 2.52 1.59
N SER A 374 9.57 2.31 0.56
CA SER A 374 9.12 2.56 -0.79
C SER A 374 8.29 1.37 -1.25
N TYR A 375 7.35 1.57 -2.16
CA TYR A 375 6.59 0.46 -2.72
C TYR A 375 6.07 0.75 -4.11
N ASP A 376 5.95 -0.32 -4.89
CA ASP A 376 5.32 -0.33 -6.20
C ASP A 376 3.99 -1.09 -6.12
N VAL A 377 3.02 -0.72 -6.95
CA VAL A 377 1.70 -1.33 -6.95
C VAL A 377 1.42 -2.03 -8.27
N LEU A 378 1.00 -3.30 -8.20
CA LEU A 378 0.43 -4.03 -9.34
C LEU A 378 -1.04 -3.62 -9.47
N MET A 379 -1.31 -2.69 -10.38
CA MET A 379 -2.58 -1.99 -10.52
C MET A 379 -3.46 -2.66 -11.56
N THR A 380 -4.53 -3.30 -11.08
CA THR A 380 -5.43 -4.17 -11.87
C THR A 380 -6.72 -3.47 -12.30
N ARG A 381 -7.05 -2.30 -11.72
CA ARG A 381 -8.27 -1.56 -12.02
C ARG A 381 -8.12 -0.06 -11.74
N LEU A 382 -9.11 0.71 -12.19
CA LEU A 382 -9.27 2.11 -11.77
C LEU A 382 -9.33 2.24 -10.23
N PRO A 383 -8.86 3.37 -9.67
CA PRO A 383 -9.05 3.68 -8.25
C PRO A 383 -10.53 3.59 -7.85
N LEU A 384 -10.81 3.14 -6.63
CA LEU A 384 -12.18 2.88 -6.16
C LEU A 384 -13.09 4.10 -6.32
N HIS A 385 -12.61 5.30 -6.00
CA HIS A 385 -13.43 6.52 -6.12
C HIS A 385 -13.81 6.83 -7.58
N VAL A 386 -12.90 6.63 -8.54
CA VAL A 386 -13.18 6.80 -9.99
C VAL A 386 -14.18 5.76 -10.46
N LEU A 387 -13.99 4.50 -10.03
CA LEU A 387 -14.88 3.41 -10.37
C LEU A 387 -16.29 3.64 -9.82
N GLN A 388 -16.41 4.12 -8.58
CA GLN A 388 -17.70 4.48 -7.99
C GLN A 388 -18.38 5.59 -8.74
N GLN A 389 -17.67 6.70 -9.01
CA GLN A 389 -18.23 7.82 -9.76
C GLN A 389 -18.81 7.35 -11.10
N ARG A 390 -18.07 6.53 -11.84
CA ARG A 390 -18.55 5.97 -13.13
C ARG A 390 -19.80 5.12 -12.97
N LEU A 391 -19.89 4.35 -11.89
CA LEU A 391 -21.07 3.53 -11.60
C LEU A 391 -22.24 4.38 -11.08
N ASP A 392 -21.98 5.50 -10.41
CA ASP A 392 -23.00 6.48 -10.01
C ASP A 392 -23.58 7.19 -11.24
N ASP A 393 -22.73 7.65 -12.16
CA ASP A 393 -23.16 8.24 -13.43
C ASP A 393 -24.01 7.24 -14.26
N LEU A 394 -23.61 5.96 -14.28
CA LEU A 394 -24.35 4.90 -14.95
C LEU A 394 -25.70 4.62 -14.27
N ALA A 395 -25.76 4.66 -12.94
CA ALA A 395 -27.01 4.48 -12.19
C ALA A 395 -27.97 5.66 -12.40
N GLN A 396 -27.46 6.87 -12.68
CA GLN A 396 -28.29 8.02 -13.09
C GLN A 396 -28.83 7.84 -14.50
N LEU A 397 -28.04 7.27 -15.42
CA LEU A 397 -28.46 7.00 -16.79
C LEU A 397 -29.52 5.87 -16.87
N TYR A 398 -29.38 4.84 -16.04
CA TYR A 398 -30.30 3.70 -15.96
C TYR A 398 -30.79 3.48 -14.51
N PRO A 399 -31.72 4.32 -14.00
CA PRO A 399 -32.25 4.19 -12.64
C PRO A 399 -32.93 2.85 -12.34
N GLU A 400 -33.40 2.16 -13.38
CA GLU A 400 -34.01 0.84 -13.31
C GLU A 400 -32.99 -0.30 -13.17
N SER A 401 -31.70 -0.03 -13.37
CA SER A 401 -30.65 -1.06 -13.29
C SER A 401 -30.48 -1.54 -11.86
N SER A 402 -30.62 -2.85 -11.66
CA SER A 402 -30.37 -3.48 -10.37
C SER A 402 -28.89 -3.66 -10.08
N THR A 403 -28.01 -3.50 -11.08
CA THR A 403 -26.57 -3.79 -10.96
C THR A 403 -25.64 -2.60 -11.15
N ALA A 404 -26.13 -1.44 -11.61
CA ALA A 404 -25.32 -0.22 -11.70
C ALA A 404 -24.87 0.29 -10.31
N ALA A 405 -25.71 0.11 -9.29
CA ALA A 405 -25.44 0.54 -7.91
C ALA A 405 -24.95 -0.59 -6.98
N ASP A 406 -24.67 -1.80 -7.49
CA ASP A 406 -24.42 -2.99 -6.65
C ASP A 406 -23.10 -2.96 -5.85
N PHE A 407 -22.15 -2.12 -6.27
CA PHE A 407 -20.82 -2.01 -5.69
C PHE A 407 -20.55 -0.60 -5.16
N ARG A 408 -20.57 -0.44 -3.84
CA ARG A 408 -20.09 0.76 -3.15
C ARG A 408 -19.21 0.34 -1.98
N VAL A 409 -18.09 1.03 -1.81
CA VAL A 409 -17.24 0.95 -0.63
C VAL A 409 -17.41 2.22 0.20
N ASP A 410 -17.05 2.12 1.46
CA ASP A 410 -16.98 3.27 2.35
C ASP A 410 -15.99 4.32 1.81
N GLU A 411 -16.31 5.61 1.96
CA GLU A 411 -15.49 6.72 1.46
C GLU A 411 -14.06 6.69 2.04
N THR A 412 -13.91 6.33 3.32
CA THR A 412 -12.58 6.21 3.94
C THR A 412 -11.76 5.11 3.28
N PHE A 413 -12.41 4.03 2.86
CA PHE A 413 -11.76 2.91 2.18
C PHE A 413 -11.27 3.30 0.78
N ALA A 414 -12.09 4.02 0.01
CA ALA A 414 -11.71 4.53 -1.30
C ALA A 414 -10.60 5.58 -1.21
N ARG A 415 -10.66 6.46 -0.21
CA ARG A 415 -9.65 7.48 0.08
C ARG A 415 -8.32 6.86 0.47
N ASP A 416 -8.32 5.89 1.40
CA ASP A 416 -7.11 5.21 1.86
C ASP A 416 -6.41 4.49 0.70
N GLU A 417 -7.16 3.87 -0.21
CA GLU A 417 -6.58 3.33 -1.46
C GLU A 417 -5.92 4.45 -2.29
N TYR A 418 -6.64 5.55 -2.52
CA TYR A 418 -6.14 6.63 -3.37
C TYR A 418 -4.89 7.29 -2.80
N GLN A 419 -4.84 7.57 -1.50
CA GLN A 419 -3.65 8.11 -0.84
C GLN A 419 -2.47 7.15 -0.95
N ALA A 420 -2.71 5.86 -0.77
CA ALA A 420 -1.67 4.86 -0.91
C ALA A 420 -1.18 4.72 -2.36
N LEU A 421 -2.05 4.88 -3.37
CA LEU A 421 -1.62 4.94 -4.78
C LEU A 421 -0.76 6.18 -5.05
N GLN A 422 -1.15 7.33 -4.48
CA GLN A 422 -0.37 8.57 -4.63
C GLN A 422 1.01 8.50 -3.97
N GLN A 423 1.16 7.76 -2.88
CA GLN A 423 2.45 7.58 -2.20
C GLN A 423 3.32 6.47 -2.82
N ALA A 424 2.78 5.67 -3.74
CA ALA A 424 3.55 4.65 -4.43
C ALA A 424 4.66 5.27 -5.29
N ARG A 425 5.80 4.58 -5.38
CA ARG A 425 6.93 4.97 -6.24
C ARG A 425 6.59 4.70 -7.70
N LYS A 426 6.08 3.50 -8.00
CA LYS A 426 5.65 3.09 -9.35
C LYS A 426 4.29 2.39 -9.31
N LEU A 427 3.53 2.55 -10.38
CA LEU A 427 2.27 1.85 -10.62
C LEU A 427 2.41 1.02 -11.89
N LEU A 428 2.31 -0.30 -11.78
CA LEU A 428 2.39 -1.20 -12.92
C LEU A 428 1.00 -1.51 -13.42
N THR A 429 0.73 -1.20 -14.68
CA THR A 429 -0.55 -1.58 -15.29
C THR A 429 -0.39 -1.69 -16.80
N PRO A 430 -1.04 -2.69 -17.43
CA PRO A 430 -1.20 -2.71 -18.88
C PRO A 430 -2.40 -1.89 -19.37
N HIS A 431 -3.22 -1.39 -18.47
CA HIS A 431 -4.48 -0.73 -18.82
C HIS A 431 -4.25 0.75 -19.11
N ALA A 432 -4.44 1.17 -20.37
CA ALA A 432 -4.14 2.53 -20.83
C ALA A 432 -4.85 3.64 -20.02
N GLU A 433 -6.14 3.48 -19.74
CA GLU A 433 -6.88 4.46 -18.94
C GLU A 433 -6.35 4.59 -17.51
N THR A 434 -6.09 3.45 -16.85
CA THR A 434 -5.50 3.40 -15.51
C THR A 434 -4.12 4.07 -15.50
N ALA A 435 -3.33 3.86 -16.56
CA ALA A 435 -2.02 4.45 -16.72
C ALA A 435 -2.07 5.98 -16.81
N ALA A 436 -3.05 6.52 -17.53
CA ALA A 436 -3.23 7.95 -17.74
C ALA A 436 -3.58 8.73 -16.46
N LEU A 437 -4.16 8.07 -15.44
CA LEU A 437 -4.51 8.71 -14.17
C LEU A 437 -3.31 9.12 -13.30
N PHE A 438 -2.14 8.52 -13.53
CA PHE A 438 -0.94 8.76 -12.72
C PHE A 438 0.29 9.03 -13.61
N PRO A 439 0.30 10.14 -14.35
CA PRO A 439 1.41 10.48 -15.24
C PRO A 439 2.72 10.57 -14.44
N GLY A 440 3.79 10.00 -14.98
CA GLY A 440 5.13 9.99 -14.37
C GLY A 440 5.38 8.92 -13.30
N LYS A 441 4.35 8.18 -12.84
CA LYS A 441 4.50 7.04 -11.93
C LYS A 441 4.20 5.70 -12.58
N THR A 442 3.41 5.71 -13.64
CA THR A 442 3.01 4.49 -14.31
C THR A 442 4.15 3.87 -15.11
N VAL A 443 4.40 2.58 -14.89
CA VAL A 443 5.17 1.73 -15.79
C VAL A 443 4.15 1.01 -16.67
N TYR A 444 4.04 1.49 -17.91
CA TYR A 444 3.16 0.90 -18.90
C TYR A 444 3.79 -0.40 -19.43
N SER A 445 3.00 -1.47 -19.45
CA SER A 445 3.35 -2.74 -20.10
C SER A 445 2.32 -3.01 -21.17
N ASP A 446 2.71 -3.48 -22.34
CA ASP A 446 1.72 -3.94 -23.30
C ASP A 446 0.93 -5.12 -22.74
N TRP A 447 -0.35 -5.18 -23.10
CA TRP A 447 -1.17 -6.35 -22.83
C TRP A 447 -0.54 -7.57 -23.49
N MET A 448 -0.25 -8.61 -22.71
CA MET A 448 0.22 -9.86 -23.29
C MET A 448 -0.93 -10.56 -24.00
N GLN A 449 -0.77 -10.75 -25.31
CA GLN A 449 -1.73 -11.50 -26.11
C GLN A 449 -1.73 -12.96 -25.64
N GLY A 450 -2.95 -13.50 -25.46
CA GLY A 450 -3.12 -14.92 -25.16
C GLY A 450 -2.72 -15.78 -26.37
N PRO A 451 -2.67 -17.12 -26.21
CA PRO A 451 -2.48 -18.00 -27.35
C PRO A 451 -3.56 -17.71 -28.40
N ALA A 452 -3.13 -17.51 -29.65
CA ALA A 452 -4.05 -17.30 -30.77
C ALA A 452 -4.88 -18.57 -30.97
N ASP A 453 -6.21 -18.44 -30.86
CA ASP A 453 -7.10 -19.48 -31.36
C ASP A 453 -6.96 -19.52 -32.90
N LYS A 454 -7.10 -20.70 -33.52
CA LYS A 454 -6.96 -20.86 -34.98
C LYS A 454 -7.87 -19.83 -35.69
N LYS A 455 -7.32 -19.14 -36.71
CA LYS A 455 -8.08 -18.21 -37.57
C LYS A 455 -9.41 -18.83 -37.96
N THR A 456 -10.50 -18.21 -37.50
CA THR A 456 -11.89 -18.62 -37.77
C THR A 456 -12.66 -17.44 -38.37
N VAL A 457 -12.01 -16.67 -39.24
CA VAL A 457 -12.69 -15.62 -39.99
C VAL A 457 -13.62 -16.31 -40.99
N THR A 458 -14.92 -16.24 -40.73
CA THR A 458 -15.96 -16.74 -41.63
C THR A 458 -16.86 -15.56 -41.98
N SER A 459 -16.99 -15.26 -43.28
CA SER A 459 -18.02 -14.33 -43.77
C SER A 459 -19.39 -14.90 -43.39
N GLY A 460 -20.22 -14.12 -42.68
CA GLY A 460 -21.52 -14.57 -42.17
C GLY A 460 -21.51 -15.20 -40.76
N GLY A 461 -20.43 -15.01 -39.99
CA GLY A 461 -20.34 -15.43 -38.59
C GLY A 461 -21.19 -14.60 -37.61
N LYS A 462 -21.17 -15.01 -36.34
CA LYS A 462 -21.98 -14.47 -35.25
C LYS A 462 -21.49 -13.11 -34.75
N ILE A 463 -22.40 -12.26 -34.28
CA ILE A 463 -22.08 -11.07 -33.47
C ILE A 463 -22.12 -11.48 -31.99
N LEU A 464 -20.97 -11.44 -31.31
CA LEU A 464 -20.80 -11.91 -29.93
C LEU A 464 -20.72 -10.74 -28.95
N PHE A 465 -21.59 -10.75 -27.94
CA PHE A 465 -21.48 -9.97 -26.70
C PHE A 465 -20.93 -10.88 -25.58
N PRO A 466 -19.63 -10.82 -25.26
CA PRO A 466 -18.96 -11.84 -24.46
C PRO A 466 -19.06 -11.59 -22.94
N ALA A 467 -20.21 -11.09 -22.47
CA ALA A 467 -20.38 -10.65 -21.09
C ALA A 467 -21.76 -10.99 -20.53
N ALA A 468 -21.89 -10.88 -19.21
CA ALA A 468 -23.18 -10.84 -18.56
C ALA A 468 -23.95 -9.59 -19.02
N ALA A 469 -25.27 -9.72 -19.16
CA ALA A 469 -26.17 -8.67 -19.61
C ALA A 469 -26.40 -7.66 -18.48
N LEU A 470 -25.35 -6.94 -18.12
CA LEU A 470 -25.30 -5.97 -17.03
C LEU A 470 -25.04 -4.57 -17.58
N ALA A 471 -25.58 -3.55 -16.93
CA ALA A 471 -25.44 -2.14 -17.30
C ALA A 471 -23.96 -1.76 -17.50
N ARG A 472 -23.11 -2.10 -16.53
CA ARG A 472 -21.66 -1.80 -16.58
C ARG A 472 -20.91 -2.44 -17.74
N LYS A 473 -21.50 -3.45 -18.39
CA LYS A 473 -20.97 -4.13 -19.59
C LYS A 473 -21.55 -3.57 -20.89
N GLY A 474 -22.42 -2.55 -20.83
CA GLY A 474 -23.04 -1.92 -21.99
C GLY A 474 -24.23 -2.71 -22.55
N ALA A 475 -24.89 -3.50 -21.70
CA ALA A 475 -25.96 -4.38 -22.16
C ALA A 475 -27.21 -3.63 -22.67
N TYR A 476 -27.50 -2.45 -22.10
CA TYR A 476 -28.63 -1.61 -22.52
C TYR A 476 -28.45 -1.11 -23.95
N GLU A 477 -27.23 -0.68 -24.29
CA GLU A 477 -26.90 -0.15 -25.60
C GLU A 477 -26.82 -1.26 -26.64
N VAL A 478 -26.31 -2.44 -26.27
CA VAL A 478 -26.33 -3.61 -27.16
C VAL A 478 -27.77 -4.05 -27.45
N ARG A 479 -28.66 -4.01 -26.46
CA ARG A 479 -30.10 -4.28 -26.66
C ARG A 479 -30.73 -3.25 -27.59
N GLU A 480 -30.51 -1.97 -27.34
CA GLU A 480 -31.02 -0.89 -28.19
C GLU A 480 -30.52 -1.05 -29.63
N TRP A 481 -29.24 -1.37 -29.81
CA TRP A 481 -28.63 -1.62 -31.12
C TRP A 481 -29.27 -2.80 -31.85
N ALA A 482 -29.46 -3.92 -31.16
CA ALA A 482 -30.12 -5.09 -31.71
C ALA A 482 -31.58 -4.80 -32.13
N GLN A 483 -32.34 -4.10 -31.28
CA GLN A 483 -33.74 -3.75 -31.55
C GLN A 483 -33.89 -2.75 -32.69
N LYS A 484 -33.03 -1.72 -32.73
CA LYS A 484 -33.12 -0.62 -33.69
C LYS A 484 -32.64 -1.01 -35.09
N TYR A 485 -31.59 -1.84 -35.18
CA TYR A 485 -30.94 -2.17 -36.45
C TYR A 485 -31.10 -3.65 -36.86
N GLY A 486 -31.80 -4.46 -36.07
CA GLY A 486 -32.18 -5.83 -36.45
C GLY A 486 -31.05 -6.86 -36.33
N HIS A 487 -30.06 -6.63 -35.46
CA HIS A 487 -28.93 -7.56 -35.29
C HIS A 487 -29.27 -8.71 -34.35
N ARG A 488 -28.93 -9.93 -34.76
CA ARG A 488 -28.95 -11.11 -33.88
C ARG A 488 -27.70 -11.14 -33.02
N ILE A 489 -27.87 -11.09 -31.69
CA ILE A 489 -26.75 -11.03 -30.73
C ILE A 489 -26.57 -12.36 -30.00
N HIS A 490 -25.35 -12.87 -30.00
CA HIS A 490 -24.97 -14.02 -29.18
C HIS A 490 -24.44 -13.55 -27.82
N VAL A 491 -25.03 -14.02 -26.71
CA VAL A 491 -24.68 -13.58 -25.35
C VAL A 491 -24.10 -14.75 -24.55
N SER A 492 -22.92 -14.54 -23.93
CA SER A 492 -22.20 -15.62 -23.22
C SER A 492 -22.18 -15.54 -21.70
N GLY A 493 -22.78 -14.51 -21.09
CA GLY A 493 -22.81 -14.36 -19.64
C GLY A 493 -24.09 -14.91 -19.00
N ASN A 494 -23.94 -15.42 -17.78
CA ASN A 494 -25.01 -16.09 -17.04
C ASN A 494 -25.88 -15.16 -16.18
N ALA A 495 -25.51 -13.89 -16.05
CA ALA A 495 -26.24 -12.90 -15.26
C ALA A 495 -26.87 -11.83 -16.18
N SER A 496 -27.96 -11.24 -15.71
CA SER A 496 -28.78 -10.26 -16.43
C SER A 496 -29.34 -9.22 -15.45
N GLU A 497 -29.67 -8.02 -15.92
CA GLU A 497 -30.35 -6.95 -15.15
C GLU A 497 -31.70 -7.39 -14.55
N GLY A 498 -32.33 -8.41 -15.13
CA GLY A 498 -33.56 -9.00 -14.61
C GLY A 498 -34.18 -10.01 -15.57
N PRO A 499 -35.26 -10.71 -15.13
CA PRO A 499 -36.08 -11.54 -16.00
C PRO A 499 -36.67 -10.69 -17.13
N GLY A 500 -36.54 -11.14 -18.38
CA GLY A 500 -37.10 -10.42 -19.53
C GLY A 500 -36.28 -9.22 -20.01
N PHE A 501 -35.03 -9.03 -19.56
CA PHE A 501 -34.18 -7.92 -20.04
C PHE A 501 -34.04 -7.88 -21.58
N TRP A 502 -33.93 -9.05 -22.21
CA TRP A 502 -33.83 -9.24 -23.67
C TRP A 502 -35.19 -9.44 -24.36
N LYS A 503 -36.30 -9.12 -23.70
CA LYS A 503 -37.62 -9.23 -24.32
C LYS A 503 -37.64 -8.41 -25.63
N ASP A 504 -38.28 -8.97 -26.65
CA ASP A 504 -38.43 -8.34 -27.97
C ASP A 504 -37.07 -8.04 -28.66
N THR A 505 -36.03 -8.83 -28.36
CA THR A 505 -34.69 -8.74 -28.96
C THR A 505 -34.25 -10.12 -29.49
N ASP A 506 -33.69 -10.22 -30.70
CA ASP A 506 -33.16 -11.48 -31.26
C ASP A 506 -31.82 -11.83 -30.60
N VAL A 507 -31.88 -12.60 -29.51
CA VAL A 507 -30.72 -12.99 -28.70
C VAL A 507 -30.60 -14.50 -28.60
N VAL A 508 -29.38 -15.00 -28.84
CA VAL A 508 -29.02 -16.42 -28.66
C VAL A 508 -28.04 -16.54 -27.49
N HIS A 509 -28.44 -17.26 -26.44
CA HIS A 509 -27.54 -17.56 -25.33
C HIS A 509 -26.65 -18.77 -25.67
N SER A 510 -25.33 -18.61 -25.52
CA SER A 510 -24.38 -19.70 -25.78
C SER A 510 -23.15 -19.59 -24.88
N PRO A 511 -22.46 -20.69 -24.54
CA PRO A 511 -21.18 -20.62 -23.84
C PRO A 511 -20.17 -19.72 -24.57
N LEU A 512 -19.23 -19.13 -23.83
CA LEU A 512 -18.19 -18.28 -24.41
C LEU A 512 -17.29 -19.10 -25.35
N SER A 513 -17.40 -18.84 -26.66
CA SER A 513 -16.57 -19.41 -27.71
C SER A 513 -16.30 -18.36 -28.79
N LEU A 514 -15.08 -18.35 -29.34
CA LEU A 514 -14.69 -17.49 -30.48
C LEU A 514 -14.90 -18.17 -31.84
N GLU A 515 -15.43 -19.40 -31.85
CA GLU A 515 -15.70 -20.13 -33.09
C GLU A 515 -16.84 -19.49 -33.90
N ASN A 516 -16.59 -19.28 -35.19
CA ASN A 516 -17.53 -18.68 -36.14
C ASN A 516 -18.07 -17.32 -35.69
N VAL A 517 -17.22 -16.50 -35.04
CA VAL A 517 -17.54 -15.13 -34.65
C VAL A 517 -17.04 -14.18 -35.73
N ALA A 518 -17.95 -13.39 -36.31
CA ALA A 518 -17.60 -12.37 -37.30
C ALA A 518 -17.28 -11.02 -36.64
N LEU A 519 -17.85 -10.76 -35.47
CA LEU A 519 -17.68 -9.51 -34.75
C LEU A 519 -17.84 -9.74 -33.26
N LEU A 520 -16.96 -9.15 -32.46
CA LEU A 520 -17.12 -9.09 -31.02
C LEU A 520 -17.45 -7.65 -30.61
N VAL A 521 -18.49 -7.49 -29.78
CA VAL A 521 -18.97 -6.18 -29.31
C VAL A 521 -18.98 -6.16 -27.78
N LEU A 522 -18.23 -5.24 -27.18
CA LEU A 522 -18.20 -5.02 -25.72
C LEU A 522 -18.07 -3.53 -25.38
N PRO A 523 -19.16 -2.75 -25.47
CA PRO A 523 -19.17 -1.32 -25.15
C PRO A 523 -19.27 -1.10 -23.63
N ALA A 524 -18.38 -1.71 -22.86
CA ALA A 524 -18.47 -1.70 -21.40
C ALA A 524 -18.16 -0.32 -20.81
N TYR A 525 -18.83 0.08 -19.73
CA TYR A 525 -18.40 1.22 -18.91
C TYR A 525 -17.23 0.83 -17.99
N VAL A 526 -17.16 -0.44 -17.60
CA VAL A 526 -16.12 -0.99 -16.73
C VAL A 526 -15.57 -2.30 -17.30
N GLU A 527 -14.34 -2.26 -17.79
CA GLU A 527 -13.61 -3.45 -18.26
C GLU A 527 -12.14 -3.43 -17.89
N HIS A 528 -11.81 -3.96 -16.70
CA HIS A 528 -10.45 -3.94 -16.20
C HIS A 528 -9.58 -5.07 -16.74
N GLN A 529 -10.16 -6.14 -17.32
CA GLN A 529 -9.42 -7.34 -17.70
C GLN A 529 -9.90 -7.86 -19.09
N PRO A 530 -9.57 -7.16 -20.19
CA PRO A 530 -10.13 -7.38 -21.52
C PRO A 530 -9.56 -8.63 -22.24
N ARG A 531 -9.38 -9.75 -21.54
CA ARG A 531 -8.71 -10.97 -22.07
C ARG A 531 -9.43 -11.56 -23.27
N ILE A 532 -10.75 -11.50 -23.29
CA ILE A 532 -11.52 -12.01 -24.42
C ILE A 532 -11.35 -11.11 -25.66
N LEU A 533 -11.24 -9.79 -25.47
CA LEU A 533 -10.96 -8.86 -26.57
C LEU A 533 -9.57 -9.12 -27.16
N LEU A 534 -8.57 -9.30 -26.28
CA LEU A 534 -7.20 -9.63 -26.72
C LEU A 534 -7.13 -10.95 -27.49
N ARG A 535 -7.89 -11.97 -27.08
CA ARG A 535 -7.98 -13.24 -27.82
C ARG A 535 -8.67 -13.08 -29.17
N ALA A 536 -9.73 -12.29 -29.25
CA ALA A 536 -10.43 -12.00 -30.50
C ALA A 536 -9.52 -11.25 -31.49
N LEU A 537 -8.82 -10.21 -31.01
CA LEU A 537 -7.85 -9.47 -31.81
C LEU A 537 -6.70 -10.37 -32.30
N ALA A 538 -6.15 -11.23 -31.43
CA ALA A 538 -5.13 -12.20 -31.82
C ALA A 538 -5.63 -13.23 -32.87
N ALA A 539 -6.92 -13.55 -32.85
CA ALA A 539 -7.57 -14.41 -33.86
C ALA A 539 -7.96 -13.66 -35.15
N GLY A 540 -7.73 -12.35 -35.23
CA GLY A 540 -8.11 -11.49 -36.36
C GLY A 540 -9.61 -11.17 -36.43
N ILE A 541 -10.34 -11.36 -35.33
CA ILE A 541 -11.75 -11.01 -35.21
C ILE A 541 -11.85 -9.51 -34.89
N PRO A 542 -12.64 -8.72 -35.62
CA PRO A 542 -12.81 -7.31 -35.34
C PRO A 542 -13.57 -7.13 -34.02
N VAL A 543 -13.18 -6.12 -33.26
CA VAL A 543 -13.72 -5.82 -31.94
C VAL A 543 -14.24 -4.39 -31.90
N ILE A 544 -15.52 -4.21 -31.58
CA ILE A 544 -16.06 -2.91 -31.17
C ILE A 544 -16.06 -2.87 -29.64
N ALA A 545 -15.36 -1.90 -29.06
CA ALA A 545 -15.29 -1.73 -27.61
C ALA A 545 -15.28 -0.25 -27.22
N SER A 546 -15.51 0.05 -25.94
CA SER A 546 -15.30 1.41 -25.41
C SER A 546 -13.83 1.62 -25.00
N ALA A 547 -13.46 2.88 -24.74
CA ALA A 547 -12.14 3.22 -24.17
C ALA A 547 -11.90 2.56 -22.79
N ALA A 548 -12.97 2.17 -22.08
CA ALA A 548 -12.88 1.54 -20.76
C ALA A 548 -12.27 0.13 -20.81
N CYS A 549 -12.04 -0.46 -21.99
CA CYS A 549 -11.29 -1.72 -22.10
C CYS A 549 -9.79 -1.57 -21.86
N GLY A 550 -9.25 -0.34 -21.94
CA GLY A 550 -7.85 -0.08 -21.64
C GLY A 550 -6.84 -0.67 -22.63
N ILE A 551 -7.28 -1.17 -23.78
CA ILE A 551 -6.40 -1.60 -24.88
C ILE A 551 -6.07 -0.35 -25.72
N PRO A 552 -4.79 -0.07 -26.02
CA PRO A 552 -4.41 1.02 -26.93
C PRO A 552 -5.00 0.83 -28.33
N PRO A 553 -5.15 1.91 -29.12
CA PRO A 553 -5.53 1.82 -30.52
C PRO A 553 -4.59 0.86 -31.28
N GLN A 554 -5.19 -0.12 -31.96
CA GLN A 554 -4.48 -1.10 -32.79
C GLN A 554 -5.41 -1.66 -33.88
N GLU A 555 -4.86 -2.33 -34.89
CA GLU A 555 -5.65 -2.91 -35.98
C GLU A 555 -6.72 -3.89 -35.44
N GLY A 556 -7.92 -3.82 -36.00
CA GLY A 556 -9.05 -4.65 -35.62
C GLY A 556 -9.80 -4.18 -34.36
N LEU A 557 -9.29 -3.20 -33.62
CA LEU A 557 -9.99 -2.60 -32.49
C LEU A 557 -10.64 -1.26 -32.89
N TYR A 558 -11.96 -1.23 -32.80
CA TYR A 558 -12.79 -0.05 -33.09
C TYR A 558 -13.32 0.53 -31.78
N VAL A 559 -12.67 1.59 -31.30
CA VAL A 559 -13.02 2.23 -30.03
C VAL A 559 -14.16 3.22 -30.22
N LEU A 560 -15.21 3.08 -29.41
CA LEU A 560 -16.35 3.98 -29.39
C LEU A 560 -16.02 5.26 -28.59
N PRO A 561 -16.11 6.46 -29.19
CA PRO A 561 -15.93 7.72 -28.47
C PRO A 561 -17.07 8.00 -27.49
N LYS A 562 -18.29 7.57 -27.84
CA LYS A 562 -19.47 7.59 -26.97
C LYS A 562 -20.20 6.26 -27.11
N ILE A 563 -20.52 5.63 -25.98
CA ILE A 563 -21.28 4.38 -25.95
C ILE A 563 -22.74 4.68 -26.35
N SER A 564 -23.16 4.18 -27.51
CA SER A 564 -24.53 4.30 -28.02
C SER A 564 -24.79 3.30 -29.15
N ALA A 565 -26.07 2.99 -29.40
CA ALA A 565 -26.47 2.13 -30.50
C ALA A 565 -26.04 2.69 -31.88
N ALA A 566 -26.14 4.00 -32.08
CA ALA A 566 -25.77 4.63 -33.35
C ALA A 566 -24.26 4.55 -33.62
N ALA A 567 -23.41 4.79 -32.61
CA ALA A 567 -21.97 4.69 -32.76
C ALA A 567 -21.51 3.24 -33.03
N MET A 568 -22.19 2.25 -32.44
CA MET A 568 -21.92 0.84 -32.76
C MET A 568 -22.30 0.48 -34.19
N GLU A 569 -23.45 0.97 -34.68
CA GLU A 569 -23.86 0.74 -36.06
C GLU A 569 -22.89 1.36 -37.07
N GLU A 570 -22.45 2.60 -36.83
CA GLU A 570 -21.45 3.26 -37.67
C GLU A 570 -20.18 2.40 -37.81
N LYS A 571 -19.64 1.91 -36.69
CA LYS A 571 -18.45 1.05 -36.70
C LYS A 571 -18.72 -0.32 -37.30
N TYR A 572 -19.91 -0.88 -37.10
CA TYR A 572 -20.30 -2.12 -37.76
C TYR A 572 -20.28 -1.99 -39.29
N LEU A 573 -20.87 -0.92 -39.83
CA LEU A 573 -20.91 -0.68 -41.27
C LEU A 573 -19.51 -0.41 -41.85
N GLU A 574 -18.67 0.35 -41.15
CA GLU A 574 -17.26 0.57 -41.50
C GLU A 574 -16.49 -0.77 -41.63
N ILE A 575 -16.71 -1.67 -40.67
CA ILE A 575 -16.13 -3.01 -40.69
C ILE A 575 -16.62 -3.80 -41.91
N GLN A 576 -17.95 -3.86 -42.15
CA GLN A 576 -18.51 -4.60 -43.28
C GLN A 576 -17.98 -4.09 -44.63
N GLN A 577 -17.86 -2.77 -44.80
CA GLN A 577 -17.28 -2.16 -46.00
C GLN A 577 -15.82 -2.58 -46.20
N THR A 578 -15.03 -2.60 -45.13
CA THR A 578 -13.62 -3.03 -45.17
C THR A 578 -13.47 -4.48 -45.59
N TYR A 579 -14.32 -5.39 -45.06
CA TYR A 579 -14.32 -6.80 -45.46
C TYR A 579 -14.79 -6.99 -46.91
N ALA A 580 -15.84 -6.29 -47.34
CA ALA A 580 -16.34 -6.34 -48.70
C ALA A 580 -15.30 -5.85 -49.73
N ALA A 581 -14.51 -4.82 -49.37
CA ALA A 581 -13.40 -4.36 -50.20
C ALA A 581 -12.29 -5.42 -50.31
N ARG A 582 -11.88 -6.03 -49.18
CA ARG A 582 -10.84 -7.08 -49.16
C ARG A 582 -11.23 -8.31 -49.99
N SER A 583 -12.49 -8.75 -49.91
CA SER A 583 -12.96 -9.89 -50.73
C SER A 583 -12.94 -9.62 -52.23
N ARG A 584 -13.14 -8.36 -52.65
CA ARG A 584 -13.10 -7.97 -54.08
C ARG A 584 -11.67 -7.92 -54.62
N THR A 585 -10.70 -7.45 -53.83
CA THR A 585 -9.30 -7.45 -54.23
C THR A 585 -8.73 -8.85 -54.31
N GLU A 586 -9.05 -9.74 -53.36
CA GLU A 586 -8.60 -11.15 -53.40
C GLU A 586 -9.17 -11.91 -54.60
N SER A 587 -10.41 -11.61 -55.03
CA SER A 587 -11.01 -12.20 -56.25
C SER A 587 -10.45 -11.66 -57.57
N HIS A 588 -9.72 -10.54 -57.56
CA HIS A 588 -9.08 -9.97 -58.75
C HIS A 588 -7.60 -10.34 -58.90
N THR A 589 -6.98 -10.87 -57.84
CA THR A 589 -5.58 -11.35 -57.83
C THR A 589 -5.43 -12.87 -57.93
N ALA A 590 -6.54 -13.60 -57.87
CA ALA A 590 -6.63 -15.03 -58.17
C ALA A 590 -7.14 -15.22 -59.60
#